data_AF-A0A3B0PU71-F1
#
_entry.id   AF-A0A3B0PU71-F1
#
_cell.length_a   1.000
_cell.length_b   1.000
_cell.length_c   1.000
_cell.angle_alpha   90.00
_cell.angle_beta   90.00
_cell.angle_gamma   90.00
#
_symmetry.space_group_name_H-M   'P 1'
#
loop_
_entity.id
_entity.type
_entity.pdbx_description
1 polymer ?
#
loop_
_entity_poly.entity_id
_entity_poly.type
_entity_poly.pdbx_seq_one_letter_code
_entity_poly.pdbx_strand_id
1 'polypeptide(L)' 'MCGEMAGDKRAVPLLLGLGLDEFSMSSSNILATRELINSLEFNKMQELAEKAINLSTMGQVEELLKENL' A
#
# COMPACT_ATOMS: atom_id res chain seq x y z
N MET A 1 10.47 -0.40 -5.06
CA MET A 1 10.08 -1.83 -5.11
C MET A 1 9.74 -2.20 -6.55
N CYS A 2 10.34 -3.28 -7.04
CA CYS A 2 9.99 -3.89 -8.32
C CYS A 2 9.28 -5.23 -8.07
N GLY A 3 8.23 -5.51 -8.82
CA GLY A 3 7.44 -6.74 -8.72
C GLY A 3 5.94 -6.47 -8.64
N GLU A 4 5.14 -7.53 -8.77
CA GLU A 4 3.67 -7.46 -8.83
C GLU A 4 3.06 -6.72 -7.64
N MET A 5 3.64 -6.85 -6.44
CA MET A 5 3.16 -6.20 -5.23
C MET A 5 3.26 -4.66 -5.30
N ALA A 6 4.22 -4.10 -6.05
CA ALA A 6 4.29 -2.64 -6.25
C ALA A 6 3.13 -2.11 -7.12
N GLY A 7 2.49 -2.99 -7.90
CA GLY A 7 1.29 -2.69 -8.69
C GLY A 7 -0.02 -3.20 -8.07
N ASP A 8 0.02 -3.92 -6.95
CA ASP A 8 -1.18 -4.41 -6.26
C ASP A 8 -1.81 -3.27 -5.45
N LYS A 9 -3.02 -2.88 -5.84
CA LYS A 9 -3.78 -1.80 -5.20
C LYS A 9 -3.99 -2.01 -3.69
N ARG A 10 -3.97 -3.25 -3.20
CA ARG A 10 -4.10 -3.56 -1.77
C ARG A 10 -2.79 -3.29 -1.01
N ALA A 11 -1.65 -3.41 -1.67
CA ALA A 11 -0.33 -3.25 -1.07
C ALA A 11 0.19 -1.82 -1.18
N VAL A 12 -0.20 -1.06 -2.22
CA VAL A 12 0.23 0.33 -2.45
C VAL A 12 0.06 1.22 -1.20
N PRO A 13 -1.09 1.22 -0.49
CA PRO A 13 -1.28 1.98 0.75
C PRO A 13 -0.23 1.68 1.82
N LEU A 14 0.08 0.39 2.05
CA LEU A 14 1.08 -0.04 3.02
C LEU A 14 2.48 0.36 2.59
N LEU A 15 2.84 0.11 1.32
CA LEU A 15 4.16 0.45 0.79
C LEU A 15 4.42 1.97 0.86
N LEU A 16 3.40 2.78 0.55
CA LEU A 16 3.46 4.22 0.69
C LEU A 16 3.68 4.63 2.16
N GLY A 17 2.91 4.06 3.08
CA GLY A 17 3.04 4.30 4.52
C GLY A 17 4.39 3.88 5.12
N LEU A 18 5.01 2.84 4.57
CA LEU A 18 6.36 2.40 4.91
C LEU A 18 7.46 3.31 4.34
N GLY A 19 7.10 4.33 3.56
CA GLY A 19 8.04 5.29 2.99
C GLY A 19 8.72 4.78 1.72
N LEU A 20 8.08 3.92 0.93
CA LEU A 20 8.64 3.48 -0.33
C LEU A 20 8.73 4.64 -1.34
N ASP A 21 9.94 4.99 -1.75
CA ASP A 21 10.19 6.13 -2.65
C ASP A 21 9.84 5.83 -4.13
N GLU A 22 10.04 4.60 -4.58
CA GLU A 22 9.89 4.24 -6.00
C GLU A 22 9.03 2.99 -6.20
N PHE A 23 8.00 3.11 -7.05
CA PHE A 23 7.13 2.00 -7.46
C PHE A 23 7.41 1.61 -8.92
N SER A 24 7.87 0.37 -9.14
CA SER A 24 8.16 -0.17 -10.47
C SER A 24 7.20 -1.32 -10.81
N MET A 25 6.42 -1.15 -11.87
CA MET A 25 5.36 -2.07 -12.29
C MET A 25 5.17 -2.08 -13.81
N SER A 26 4.27 -2.94 -14.30
CA SER A 26 3.85 -2.94 -15.71
C SER A 26 3.20 -1.59 -16.08
N SER A 27 3.43 -1.15 -17.32
CA SER A 27 2.94 0.14 -17.81
C SER A 27 1.42 0.30 -17.70
N SER A 28 0.66 -0.79 -17.83
CA SER A 28 -0.79 -0.83 -17.67
C SER A 28 -1.27 -0.42 -16.28
N ASN A 29 -0.45 -0.61 -15.25
CA ASN A 29 -0.85 -0.35 -13.86
C ASN A 29 -0.41 1.03 -13.36
N ILE A 30 0.53 1.69 -14.05
CA ILE A 30 1.12 2.96 -13.58
C ILE A 30 0.03 4.03 -13.36
N LEU A 31 -0.93 4.17 -14.27
CA LEU A 31 -1.97 5.22 -14.15
C LEU A 31 -2.91 4.93 -12.99
N ALA A 32 -3.38 3.69 -12.86
CA ALA A 32 -4.29 3.30 -11.79
C ALA A 32 -3.63 3.40 -10.40
N THR A 33 -2.35 3.03 -10.28
CA THR A 33 -1.60 3.17 -9.02
C THR A 33 -1.33 4.63 -8.69
N ARG A 34 -1.04 5.47 -9.69
CA ARG A 34 -0.84 6.91 -9.47
C ARG A 34 -2.13 7.61 -9.03
N GLU A 35 -3.26 7.27 -9.63
CA GLU A 35 -4.58 7.76 -9.20
C GLU A 35 -4.84 7.39 -7.74
N LEU A 36 -4.58 6.12 -7.37
CA LEU A 36 -4.70 5.66 -5.99
C LEU A 36 -3.77 6.43 -5.04
N ILE A 37 -2.46 6.56 -5.35
CA ILE A 37 -1.53 7.29 -4.49
C ILE A 37 -1.99 8.74 -4.28
N ASN A 38 -2.51 9.38 -5.32
CA ASN A 38 -3.01 10.76 -5.24
C ASN A 38 -4.31 10.91 -4.42
N SER A 39 -5.06 9.83 -4.18
CA SER A 39 -6.27 9.87 -3.35
C SER A 39 -6.02 9.56 -1.87
N LEU A 40 -4.79 9.17 -1.52
CA LEU A 40 -4.41 8.77 -0.16
C LEU A 40 -3.77 9.93 0.61
N GLU A 41 -4.00 9.98 1.92
CA GLU A 41 -3.27 10.86 2.82
C GLU A 41 -2.07 10.13 3.41
N PHE A 42 -0.87 10.68 3.17
CA PHE A 42 0.39 10.05 3.59
C PHE A 42 0.43 9.71 5.09
N ASN A 43 0.05 10.64 5.97
CA ASN A 43 0.04 10.41 7.42
C ASN A 43 -0.86 9.23 7.83
N LYS A 44 -2.03 9.09 7.20
CA LYS A 44 -2.93 7.95 7.46
C LYS A 44 -2.31 6.63 6.99
N MET A 45 -1.57 6.65 5.88
CA MET A 45 -0.88 5.47 5.38
C MET A 45 0.27 5.06 6.30
N GLN A 46 0.98 6.03 6.89
CA GLN A 46 1.99 5.75 7.91
C GLN A 46 1.38 5.06 9.14
N GLU A 47 0.27 5.59 9.67
CA GLU A 47 -0.45 4.97 10.78
C GLU A 47 -0.94 3.54 10.44
N LEU A 48 -1.43 3.34 9.21
CA LEU A 48 -1.86 2.04 8.72
C LEU A 48 -0.68 1.05 8.69
N ALA A 49 0.47 1.49 8.17
CA ALA A 49 1.69 0.68 8.09
C ALA A 49 2.24 0.32 9.47
N GLU A 50 2.26 1.28 10.41
CA GLU A 50 2.65 1.04 11.81
C GLU A 50 1.73 0.03 12.51
N LYS A 51 0.42 0.07 12.25
CA LYS A 51 -0.49 -0.96 12.77
C LYS A 51 -0.17 -2.31 12.14
N ALA A 52 0.01 -2.35 10.82
CA ALA A 52 0.22 -3.58 10.07
C ALA A 52 1.49 -4.35 10.49
N ILE A 53 2.60 -3.65 10.72
CA ILE A 53 3.88 -4.28 11.09
C ILE A 53 3.86 -4.92 12.47
N ASN A 54 2.93 -4.51 13.34
CA ASN A 54 2.77 -5.06 14.69
C ASN A 54 1.80 -6.26 14.75
N LEU A 55 1.19 -6.65 13.63
CA LEU A 55 0.30 -7.80 13.57
C LEU A 55 1.09 -9.10 13.40
N SER A 56 0.55 -10.20 13.94
CA SER A 56 1.26 -11.48 14.00
C SER A 56 0.98 -12.39 12.80
N THR A 57 -0.06 -12.11 12.01
CA THR A 57 -0.52 -12.98 10.93
C THR A 57 -0.94 -12.20 9.70
N MET A 58 -0.83 -12.84 8.53
CA MET A 58 -1.31 -12.28 7.27
C MET A 58 -2.81 -11.93 7.32
N GLY A 59 -3.64 -12.80 7.90
CA GLY A 59 -5.09 -12.57 7.96
C GLY A 59 -5.47 -11.31 8.74
N GLN A 60 -4.72 -10.96 9.79
CA GLN A 60 -4.94 -9.71 10.52
C GLN A 60 -4.58 -8.49 9.66
N VAL A 61 -3.51 -8.56 8.86
CA VAL A 61 -3.13 -7.49 7.94
C VAL A 61 -4.19 -7.32 6.85
N GLU A 62 -4.70 -8.42 6.29
CA GLU A 62 -5.76 -8.38 5.30
C GLU A 62 -7.06 -7.76 5.85
N GLU A 63 -7.43 -8.06 7.09
CA GLU A 63 -8.60 -7.46 7.74
C GLU A 63 -8.39 -5.96 7.96
N LEU A 64 -7.22 -5.57 8.48
CA LEU A 64 -6.85 -4.16 8.67
C LEU A 64 -6.94 -3.38 7.35
N LEU A 65 -6.49 -3.95 6.25
CA LEU A 65 -6.58 -3.32 4.93
C LEU A 65 -8.01 -3.14 4.46
N LYS A 66 -8.90 -4.11 4.69
CA LYS A 66 -10.33 -4.01 4.32
C LYS A 66 -11.09 -2.96 5.12
N GLU A 67 -10.70 -2.70 6.37
CA GLU A 67 -11.36 -1.70 7.20
C GLU A 67 -10.96 -0.25 6.85
N ASN A 68 -9.82 -0.07 6.18
CA ASN A 68 -9.19 1.24 5.93
C ASN A 68 -9.09 1.62 4.44
N LEU A 69 -9.61 0.78 3.53
CA LEU A 69 -9.68 0.99 2.07
C LEU A 69 -11.11 0.85 1.56
#